data_AF-A0A8T2V0T9-F1
#
_entry.id   AF-A0A8T2V0T9-F1
#
_cell.length_a   1.000
_cell.length_b   1.000
_cell.length_c   1.000
_cell.angle_alpha   90.00
_cell.angle_beta   90.00
_cell.angle_gamma   90.00
#
_symmetry.space_group_name_H-M   'P 1'
#
loop_
_entity.id
_entity.type
_entity.pdbx_description
1 polymer ?
#
loop_
_entity_poly.entity_id
_entity_poly.type
_entity_poly.pdbx_seq_one_letter_code
_entity_poly.pdbx_strand_id
1 'polypeptide(L)'
;MAYCSFELILLMFLMLAFASASPSPTFSSFWVNELPQISLPEALRKLESPLSDSETQELLVQLKDGAPLTSSKGGSFCTEAGLYCPEKAYVSGPQPRVCIPPFFNYEYGVLPCRHPPPAAAAMHASAIFFSPASLAVGRALQLPNISNDLQSLKLLPQSISQALPKLKQGNLLKLTGLFGVQKGSSMELEMENTLAHCSYKSEHEIRACVTSGEDMVSFITKAMGSKLTVYSTPLSVMESATVVDIVKVASRGRKVASCHNMKFPSLLFSCHMSATSELMQVSLKSTDGHTTTRPAICHMDTSYWNPSHIAFQVLNLEPGKGSVCHWFPENSFIFVES
;
A
#
# COMPACT_ATOMS: atom_id res chain seq x y z
N MET A 1 30.12 -65.16 -26.39
CA MET A 1 28.86 -64.65 -26.97
C MET A 1 27.96 -64.25 -25.81
N ALA A 2 27.97 -62.97 -25.45
CA ALA A 2 27.18 -62.43 -24.35
C ALA A 2 26.09 -61.54 -24.93
N TYR A 3 24.83 -61.96 -24.79
CA TYR A 3 23.64 -61.15 -24.98
C TYR A 3 23.06 -60.87 -23.60
N CYS A 4 22.99 -59.59 -23.22
CA CYS A 4 21.80 -58.91 -22.71
C CYS A 4 22.22 -57.66 -21.92
N SER A 5 22.41 -56.57 -22.66
CA SER A 5 22.68 -55.24 -22.12
C SER A 5 21.60 -54.29 -22.64
N PHE A 6 20.34 -54.45 -22.21
CA PHE A 6 19.29 -53.49 -22.61
C PHE A 6 18.21 -53.21 -21.55
N GLU A 7 18.08 -54.01 -20.50
CA GLU A 7 17.07 -53.80 -19.44
C GLU A 7 17.52 -52.78 -18.36
N LEU A 8 18.83 -52.62 -18.11
CA LEU A 8 19.31 -51.73 -17.05
C LEU A 8 19.34 -50.24 -17.42
N ILE A 9 19.24 -49.90 -18.71
CA ILE A 9 19.32 -48.50 -19.16
C ILE A 9 17.95 -47.82 -19.11
N LEU A 10 16.85 -48.58 -19.16
CA LEU A 10 15.50 -48.01 -19.12
C LEU A 10 15.08 -47.57 -17.70
N LEU A 11 15.67 -48.15 -16.65
CA LEU A 11 15.41 -47.75 -15.26
C LEU A 11 16.20 -46.50 -14.81
N MET A 12 17.24 -46.08 -15.56
CA MET A 12 17.97 -44.85 -15.26
C MET A 12 17.37 -43.59 -15.92
N PHE A 13 16.44 -43.73 -16.87
CA PHE A 13 15.76 -42.59 -17.52
C PHE A 13 14.37 -42.29 -16.96
N LEU A 14 13.86 -43.09 -16.00
CA LEU A 14 12.61 -42.82 -15.28
C LEU A 14 12.81 -42.10 -13.93
N MET A 15 13.99 -41.51 -13.71
CA MET A 15 14.19 -40.44 -12.71
C MET A 15 14.09 -39.09 -13.43
N LEU A 16 12.97 -38.88 -14.13
CA LEU A 16 12.55 -37.57 -14.61
C LEU A 16 12.40 -36.66 -13.39
N ALA A 17 13.44 -35.85 -13.18
CA ALA A 17 13.42 -34.54 -12.54
C ALA A 17 12.10 -34.17 -11.83
N PHE A 18 11.88 -34.72 -10.63
CA PHE A 18 11.32 -33.89 -9.57
C PHE A 18 12.43 -32.93 -9.16
N ALA A 19 12.65 -31.89 -9.98
CA ALA A 19 13.16 -30.66 -9.43
C ALA A 19 12.07 -30.25 -8.43
N SER A 20 12.31 -30.51 -7.15
CA SER A 20 11.60 -29.82 -6.10
C SER A 20 11.87 -28.35 -6.36
N ALA A 21 10.91 -27.67 -6.99
CA ALA A 21 10.92 -26.22 -7.05
C ALA A 21 11.10 -25.78 -5.60
N SER A 22 12.26 -25.19 -5.31
CA SER A 22 12.50 -24.66 -3.98
C SER A 22 11.33 -23.71 -3.70
N PRO A 23 10.72 -23.77 -2.50
CA PRO A 23 9.68 -22.83 -2.11
C PRO A 23 10.11 -21.42 -2.50
N SER A 24 9.21 -20.66 -3.13
CA SER A 24 9.53 -19.25 -3.34
C SER A 24 9.72 -18.63 -1.95
N PRO A 25 10.78 -17.86 -1.71
CA PRO A 25 11.02 -17.28 -0.40
C PRO A 25 9.78 -16.46 -0.01
N THR A 26 9.29 -16.68 1.20
CA THR A 26 8.20 -15.86 1.75
C THR A 26 8.70 -14.42 1.93
N PHE A 27 7.79 -13.45 1.93
CA PHE A 27 8.16 -12.06 2.14
C PHE A 27 8.94 -11.85 3.43
N SER A 28 8.55 -12.53 4.52
CA SER A 28 9.30 -12.49 5.79
C SER A 28 10.74 -12.97 5.64
N SER A 29 10.97 -14.03 4.87
CA SER A 29 12.33 -14.53 4.61
C SER A 29 13.14 -13.60 3.71
N PHE A 30 12.49 -13.00 2.70
CA PHE A 30 13.09 -12.00 1.83
C PHE A 30 13.54 -10.76 2.62
N TRP A 31 12.69 -10.28 3.53
CA TRP A 31 13.02 -9.15 4.40
C TRP A 31 14.29 -9.39 5.23
N VAL A 32 14.38 -10.55 5.89
CA VAL A 32 15.54 -10.90 6.72
C VAL A 32 16.84 -10.93 5.91
N ASN A 33 16.77 -11.39 4.66
CA ASN A 33 17.93 -11.45 3.78
C ASN A 33 18.36 -10.07 3.26
N GLU A 34 17.39 -9.25 2.81
CA GLU A 34 17.69 -7.93 2.22
C GLU A 34 17.97 -6.84 3.25
N LEU A 35 17.34 -6.92 4.43
CA LEU A 35 17.41 -5.94 5.50
C LEU A 35 17.78 -6.60 6.85
N PRO A 36 18.93 -7.29 6.96
CA PRO A 36 19.27 -8.11 8.12
C PRO A 36 19.44 -7.33 9.43
N GLN A 37 19.63 -6.01 9.35
CA GLN A 37 19.80 -5.13 10.51
C GLN A 37 18.49 -4.47 10.97
N ILE A 38 17.38 -4.73 10.28
CA ILE A 38 16.09 -4.10 10.53
C ILE A 38 15.08 -5.18 10.84
N SER A 39 14.51 -5.15 12.05
CA SER A 39 13.42 -6.06 12.39
C SER A 39 12.20 -5.79 11.52
N LEU A 40 11.60 -6.85 10.97
CA LEU A 40 10.34 -6.76 10.22
C LEU A 40 9.23 -6.27 11.18
N PRO A 41 8.61 -5.10 10.93
CA PRO A 41 7.54 -4.61 11.79
C PRO A 41 6.35 -5.58 11.80
N GLU A 42 5.80 -5.85 12.97
CA GLU A 42 4.69 -6.80 13.11
C GLU A 42 3.46 -6.41 12.28
N ALA A 43 3.18 -5.10 12.19
CA ALA A 43 2.10 -4.60 11.35
C ALA A 43 2.30 -4.97 9.87
N LEU A 44 3.55 -4.97 9.39
CA LEU A 44 3.88 -5.34 8.01
C LEU A 44 3.88 -6.86 7.81
N ARG A 45 4.41 -7.62 8.78
CA ARG A 45 4.38 -9.09 8.78
C ARG A 45 2.96 -9.63 8.64
N LYS A 46 2.00 -9.01 9.33
CA LYS A 46 0.58 -9.39 9.25
C LYS A 46 -0.07 -9.19 7.86
N LEU A 47 0.58 -8.47 6.95
CA LEU A 47 0.08 -8.21 5.59
C LEU A 47 0.62 -9.23 4.59
N GLU A 48 1.54 -10.11 5.00
CA GLU A 48 2.07 -11.19 4.18
C GLU A 48 0.96 -12.10 3.64
N SER A 49 1.18 -12.62 2.43
CA SER A 49 0.21 -13.51 1.79
C SER A 49 0.02 -14.79 2.61
N PRO A 50 -1.21 -15.24 2.85
CA PRO A 50 -1.48 -16.52 3.49
C PRO A 50 -1.44 -17.69 2.49
N LEU A 51 -1.25 -17.42 1.19
CA LEU A 51 -1.23 -18.43 0.14
C LEU A 51 -0.02 -19.36 0.30
N SER A 52 -0.29 -20.67 0.18
CA SER A 52 0.77 -21.68 0.05
C SER A 52 1.45 -21.61 -1.33
N ASP A 53 2.60 -22.27 -1.46
CA ASP A 53 3.27 -22.42 -2.76
C ASP A 53 2.37 -23.08 -3.80
N SER A 54 1.63 -24.12 -3.41
CA SER A 54 0.71 -24.85 -4.30
C SER A 54 -0.39 -23.94 -4.84
N GLU A 55 -1.03 -23.18 -3.95
CA GLU A 55 -2.07 -22.22 -4.34
C GLU A 55 -1.48 -21.11 -5.21
N THR A 56 -0.30 -20.61 -4.86
CA THR A 56 0.41 -19.60 -5.65
C THR A 56 0.66 -20.10 -7.08
N GLN A 57 1.13 -21.34 -7.25
CA GLN A 57 1.35 -21.92 -8.57
C GLN A 57 0.06 -22.11 -9.36
N GLU A 58 -1.02 -22.53 -8.71
CA GLU A 58 -2.31 -22.67 -9.39
C GLU A 58 -2.85 -21.32 -9.87
N LEU A 59 -2.76 -20.28 -9.05
CA LEU A 59 -3.15 -18.92 -9.43
C LEU A 59 -2.28 -18.38 -10.58
N LEU A 60 -0.98 -18.71 -10.60
CA LEU A 60 -0.10 -18.34 -11.70
C LEU A 60 -0.50 -19.00 -13.03
N VAL A 61 -0.98 -20.25 -13.00
CA VAL A 61 -1.51 -20.92 -14.19
C VAL A 61 -2.76 -20.18 -14.68
N GLN A 62 -3.71 -19.87 -13.78
CA GLN A 62 -4.92 -19.13 -14.13
C GLN A 62 -4.62 -17.74 -14.74
N LEU A 63 -3.66 -17.01 -14.16
CA LEU A 63 -3.22 -15.72 -14.69
C LEU A 63 -2.69 -15.83 -16.13
N LYS A 64 -1.92 -16.88 -16.42
CA LYS A 64 -1.38 -17.12 -17.77
C LYS A 64 -2.48 -17.45 -18.77
N ASP A 65 -3.51 -18.17 -18.33
CA ASP A 65 -4.68 -18.52 -19.14
C ASP A 65 -5.68 -17.36 -19.27
N GLY A 66 -5.46 -16.25 -18.55
CA GLY A 66 -6.37 -15.10 -18.52
C GLY A 66 -7.66 -15.35 -17.74
N ALA A 67 -7.71 -16.43 -16.95
CA ALA A 67 -8.83 -16.76 -16.10
C ALA A 67 -8.83 -15.88 -14.82
N PRO A 68 -10.01 -15.59 -14.24
CA PRO A 68 -10.07 -14.88 -12.97
C PRO A 68 -9.44 -15.69 -11.84
N LEU A 69 -8.62 -15.03 -11.02
CA LEU A 69 -7.85 -15.60 -9.91
C LEU A 69 -8.69 -16.36 -8.88
N THR A 70 -9.96 -16.00 -8.71
CA THR A 70 -10.82 -16.62 -7.69
C THR A 70 -11.86 -17.57 -8.27
N SER A 71 -11.82 -17.84 -9.59
CA SER A 71 -12.91 -18.54 -10.29
C SER A 71 -12.94 -20.07 -10.08
N SER A 72 -11.80 -20.71 -9.78
CA SER A 72 -11.70 -22.17 -9.64
C SER A 72 -11.77 -22.68 -8.21
N LYS A 73 -11.74 -21.77 -7.23
CA LYS A 73 -11.66 -22.07 -5.80
C LYS A 73 -13.00 -21.73 -5.17
N GLY A 74 -13.54 -22.65 -4.35
CA GLY A 74 -14.86 -22.49 -3.73
C GLY A 74 -15.05 -21.17 -2.96
N GLY A 75 -16.30 -20.86 -2.57
CA GLY A 75 -16.72 -19.51 -2.15
C GLY A 75 -16.02 -18.86 -0.94
N SER A 76 -15.16 -19.57 -0.19
CA SER A 76 -14.38 -18.98 0.93
C SER A 76 -12.95 -18.57 0.56
N PHE A 77 -12.40 -19.06 -0.56
CA PHE A 77 -10.97 -18.93 -0.87
C PHE A 77 -10.45 -17.50 -0.92
N CYS A 78 -11.18 -16.59 -1.59
CA CYS A 78 -10.78 -15.19 -1.66
C CYS A 78 -10.68 -14.55 -0.27
N THR A 79 -11.53 -14.95 0.69
CA THR A 79 -11.47 -14.43 2.07
C THR A 79 -10.24 -14.97 2.79
N GLU A 80 -9.96 -16.27 2.67
CA GLU A 80 -8.79 -16.93 3.26
C GLU A 80 -7.48 -16.41 2.67
N ALA A 81 -7.46 -16.16 1.36
CA ALA A 81 -6.34 -15.58 0.62
C ALA A 81 -6.10 -14.09 0.93
N GLY A 82 -7.04 -13.43 1.62
CA GLY A 82 -6.98 -11.99 1.84
C GLY A 82 -7.13 -11.17 0.56
N LEU A 83 -8.00 -11.62 -0.34
CA LEU A 83 -8.33 -11.00 -1.61
C LEU A 83 -9.78 -10.52 -1.61
N TYR A 84 -10.09 -9.64 -2.55
CA TYR A 84 -11.46 -9.24 -2.84
C TYR A 84 -12.29 -10.44 -3.30
N CYS A 85 -13.51 -10.54 -2.76
CA CYS A 85 -14.47 -11.57 -3.10
C CYS A 85 -15.60 -11.00 -3.96
N PRO A 86 -15.64 -11.29 -5.27
CA PRO A 86 -16.69 -10.78 -6.17
C PRO A 86 -18.10 -11.22 -5.77
N GLU A 87 -18.26 -12.43 -5.21
CA GLU A 87 -19.56 -12.98 -4.81
C GLU A 87 -20.24 -12.21 -3.67
N LYS A 88 -19.44 -11.52 -2.84
CA LYS A 88 -19.92 -10.68 -1.72
C LYS A 88 -20.14 -9.23 -2.16
N ALA A 89 -19.85 -8.89 -3.41
CA ALA A 89 -19.95 -7.53 -3.91
C ALA A 89 -21.42 -7.16 -4.15
N TYR A 90 -21.94 -6.25 -3.34
CA TYR A 90 -23.24 -5.66 -3.61
C TYR A 90 -23.12 -4.77 -4.85
N VAL A 91 -23.75 -5.17 -5.95
CA VAL A 91 -23.99 -4.28 -7.10
C VAL A 91 -25.09 -3.32 -6.69
N SER A 92 -24.72 -2.23 -6.03
CA SER A 92 -25.65 -1.11 -5.97
C SER A 92 -25.85 -0.62 -7.40
N GLY A 93 -27.10 -0.56 -7.87
CA GLY A 93 -27.46 0.03 -9.16
C GLY A 93 -26.80 1.40 -9.33
N PRO A 94 -26.72 1.93 -10.58
CA PRO A 94 -25.81 3.01 -10.96
C PRO A 94 -25.69 4.08 -9.88
N GLN A 95 -24.66 3.94 -9.05
CA GLN A 95 -24.35 4.95 -8.07
C GLN A 95 -23.99 6.19 -8.88
N PRO A 96 -24.53 7.38 -8.57
CA PRO A 96 -23.93 8.59 -9.11
C PRO A 96 -22.43 8.51 -8.84
N ARG A 97 -21.59 8.97 -9.76
CA ARG A 97 -20.12 9.04 -9.59
C ARG A 97 -19.77 10.04 -8.48
N VAL A 98 -20.30 9.81 -7.28
CA VAL A 98 -19.92 10.46 -6.06
C VAL A 98 -18.60 9.80 -5.72
N CYS A 99 -17.52 10.48 -6.07
CA CYS A 99 -16.22 10.17 -5.52
C CYS A 99 -16.35 10.42 -4.02
N ILE A 100 -16.74 9.40 -3.25
CA ILE A 100 -16.39 9.32 -1.85
C ILE A 100 -14.91 9.03 -1.91
N PRO A 101 -14.02 9.99 -1.62
CA PRO A 101 -12.60 9.68 -1.61
C PRO A 101 -12.44 8.65 -0.48
N PRO A 102 -12.03 7.40 -0.75
CA PRO A 102 -11.40 6.64 0.31
C PRO A 102 -10.30 7.52 0.90
N PHE A 103 -10.01 7.32 2.18
CA PHE A 103 -8.97 7.98 2.98
C PHE A 103 -7.65 8.31 2.25
N PHE A 104 -7.34 7.62 1.15
CA PHE A 104 -6.09 7.65 0.40
C PHE A 104 -6.15 8.44 -0.93
N ASN A 105 -7.33 8.81 -1.43
CA ASN A 105 -7.45 9.60 -2.66
C ASN A 105 -7.17 11.10 -2.45
N TYR A 106 -7.03 11.53 -1.20
CA TYR A 106 -6.70 12.90 -0.85
C TYR A 106 -5.31 13.32 -1.28
N GLU A 107 -4.40 12.36 -1.47
CA GLU A 107 -2.97 12.63 -1.57
C GLU A 107 -2.52 13.15 -2.94
N TYR A 108 -3.31 13.01 -4.03
CA TYR A 108 -2.87 13.47 -5.37
C TYR A 108 -3.96 13.98 -6.35
N GLY A 109 -5.25 13.94 -6.00
CA GLY A 109 -6.31 14.58 -6.81
C GLY A 109 -6.33 14.17 -8.30
N VAL A 110 -5.94 12.93 -8.62
CA VAL A 110 -5.60 12.51 -10.01
C VAL A 110 -6.82 12.51 -10.93
N LEU A 111 -8.04 12.46 -10.38
CA LEU A 111 -9.27 12.71 -11.11
C LEU A 111 -9.99 13.92 -10.50
N PRO A 112 -10.36 14.93 -11.30
CA PRO A 112 -11.13 16.05 -10.80
C PRO A 112 -12.49 15.54 -10.33
N CYS A 113 -12.72 15.59 -9.02
CA CYS A 113 -14.08 15.50 -8.50
C CYS A 113 -14.87 16.64 -9.13
N ARG A 114 -15.80 16.34 -10.03
CA ARG A 114 -16.71 17.35 -10.61
C ARG A 114 -17.66 17.97 -9.57
N HIS A 115 -17.61 17.48 -8.34
CA HIS A 115 -18.39 17.98 -7.21
C HIS A 115 -17.47 18.22 -6.01
N PRO A 116 -17.71 19.28 -5.21
CA PRO A 116 -16.99 19.49 -3.96
C PRO A 116 -17.12 18.26 -3.06
N PRO A 117 -16.08 17.91 -2.28
CA PRO A 117 -16.14 16.78 -1.37
C PRO A 117 -17.34 16.96 -0.42
N PRO A 118 -18.10 15.90 -0.11
CA PRO A 118 -19.13 15.96 0.92
C PRO A 118 -18.55 16.57 2.21
N ALA A 119 -19.35 17.29 2.99
CA ALA A 119 -18.87 17.97 4.21
C ALA A 119 -18.10 17.03 5.17
N ALA A 120 -18.47 15.75 5.22
CA ALA A 120 -17.77 14.72 5.98
C ALA A 120 -16.34 14.43 5.47
N ALA A 121 -16.13 14.42 4.15
CA ALA A 121 -14.81 14.24 3.53
C ALA A 121 -13.89 15.46 3.78
N ALA A 122 -14.44 16.67 3.68
CA ALA A 122 -13.71 17.89 4.04
C ALA A 122 -13.33 17.91 5.54
N MET A 123 -14.26 17.54 6.42
CA MET A 123 -14.03 17.46 7.87
C MET A 123 -12.94 16.43 8.23
N HIS A 124 -12.94 15.29 7.56
CA HIS A 124 -11.94 14.24 7.76
C HIS A 124 -10.57 14.64 7.23
N ALA A 125 -10.50 15.26 6.05
CA ALA A 125 -9.25 15.80 5.51
C ALA A 125 -8.66 16.92 6.39
N SER A 126 -9.48 17.78 6.99
CA SER A 126 -9.04 18.80 7.95
C SER A 126 -8.46 18.24 9.24
N ALA A 127 -8.76 16.98 9.59
CA ALA A 127 -8.13 16.29 10.72
C ALA A 127 -6.82 15.60 10.31
N ILE A 128 -6.67 15.21 9.04
CA ILE A 128 -5.46 14.58 8.51
C ILE A 128 -4.37 15.60 8.22
N PHE A 129 -4.69 16.66 7.48
CA PHE A 129 -3.73 17.67 7.01
C PHE A 129 -3.66 18.86 7.95
N PHE A 130 -2.45 19.35 8.20
CA PHE A 130 -2.21 20.50 9.07
C PHE A 130 -0.93 21.25 8.67
N SER A 131 -0.83 22.52 9.10
CA SER A 131 0.40 23.31 8.92
C SER A 131 1.47 22.88 9.94
N PRO A 132 2.77 22.88 9.62
CA PRO A 132 3.80 22.56 10.62
C PRO A 132 3.69 23.40 11.91
N ALA A 133 3.31 24.68 11.77
CA ALA A 133 3.18 25.62 12.88
C ALA A 133 2.04 25.29 13.86
N SER A 134 1.06 24.49 13.47
CA SER A 134 -0.05 24.12 14.35
C SER A 134 0.29 22.98 15.32
N LEU A 135 1.46 22.35 15.16
CA LEU A 135 1.93 21.26 16.00
C LEU A 135 2.93 21.79 17.04
N ALA A 136 2.51 21.86 18.30
CA ALA A 136 3.34 22.34 19.41
C ALA A 136 3.05 21.57 20.69
N VAL A 137 4.04 21.41 21.56
CA VAL A 137 3.86 20.77 22.88
C VAL A 137 2.82 21.55 23.69
N GLY A 138 1.92 20.81 24.34
CA GLY A 138 0.77 21.35 25.08
C GLY A 138 -0.47 21.62 24.21
N ARG A 139 -0.38 21.49 22.88
CA ARG A 139 -1.52 21.68 21.98
C ARG A 139 -2.49 20.51 22.07
N ALA A 140 -3.77 20.81 22.29
CA ALA A 140 -4.86 19.85 22.11
C ALA A 140 -5.18 19.69 20.62
N LEU A 141 -5.33 18.44 20.18
CA LEU A 141 -5.58 18.04 18.80
C LEU A 141 -6.82 17.15 18.73
N GLN A 142 -7.64 17.38 17.71
CA GLN A 142 -8.60 16.39 17.25
C GLN A 142 -7.90 15.52 16.22
N LEU A 143 -7.81 14.23 16.51
CA LEU A 143 -7.11 13.28 15.67
C LEU A 143 -8.11 12.58 14.75
N PRO A 144 -7.77 12.39 13.47
CA PRO A 144 -8.61 11.64 12.57
C PRO A 144 -8.59 10.17 13.02
N ASN A 145 -9.74 9.51 12.87
CA ASN A 145 -9.70 8.06 12.68
C ASN A 145 -8.84 7.81 11.44
N ILE A 146 -7.80 6.98 11.59
CA ILE A 146 -6.85 6.59 10.56
C ILE A 146 -6.93 5.10 10.22
N SER A 147 -7.89 4.40 10.84
CA SER A 147 -8.18 3.02 10.51
C SER A 147 -8.76 2.92 9.10
N ASN A 148 -8.52 1.80 8.45
CA ASN A 148 -9.00 1.53 7.10
C ASN A 148 -9.58 0.12 7.00
N ASP A 149 -10.54 -0.04 6.09
CA ASP A 149 -11.20 -1.33 5.84
C ASP A 149 -10.31 -2.31 5.04
N LEU A 150 -8.99 -2.05 4.96
CA LEU A 150 -8.05 -2.86 4.18
C LEU A 150 -7.33 -3.92 5.03
N GLN A 151 -7.61 -4.01 6.33
CA GLN A 151 -6.95 -4.96 7.24
C GLN A 151 -7.12 -6.43 6.84
N SER A 152 -8.22 -6.76 6.15
CA SER A 152 -8.49 -8.10 5.63
C SER A 152 -7.73 -8.42 4.34
N LEU A 153 -7.24 -7.40 3.62
CA LEU A 153 -6.49 -7.60 2.39
C LEU A 153 -5.03 -7.92 2.69
N LYS A 154 -4.44 -8.78 1.86
CA LYS A 154 -3.06 -9.24 1.97
C LYS A 154 -2.27 -8.91 0.70
N LEU A 155 -0.95 -8.84 0.86
CA LEU A 155 -0.02 -8.72 -0.25
C LEU A 155 -0.09 -9.99 -1.10
N LEU A 156 0.19 -9.83 -2.39
CA LEU A 156 0.37 -10.95 -3.30
C LEU A 156 1.78 -11.54 -3.13
N PRO A 157 1.94 -12.86 -3.28
CA PRO A 157 3.25 -13.45 -3.52
C PRO A 157 3.93 -12.74 -4.70
N GLN A 158 5.25 -12.50 -4.60
CA GLN A 158 5.97 -11.73 -5.60
C GLN A 158 5.79 -12.28 -7.03
N SER A 159 5.75 -13.60 -7.19
CA SER A 159 5.55 -14.24 -8.50
C SER A 159 4.22 -13.87 -9.15
N ILE A 160 3.12 -13.80 -8.37
CA ILE A 160 1.81 -13.34 -8.83
C ILE A 160 1.87 -11.85 -9.16
N SER A 161 2.44 -11.04 -8.26
CA SER A 161 2.64 -9.59 -8.46
C SER A 161 3.33 -9.29 -9.79
N GLN A 162 4.40 -10.01 -10.12
CA GLN A 162 5.18 -9.85 -11.35
C GLN A 162 4.46 -10.35 -12.61
N ALA A 163 3.56 -11.32 -12.47
CA ALA A 163 2.76 -11.84 -13.57
C ALA A 163 1.56 -10.92 -13.93
N LEU A 164 1.17 -10.00 -13.04
CA LEU A 164 0.09 -9.06 -13.31
C LEU A 164 0.44 -8.10 -14.47
N PRO A 165 -0.57 -7.67 -15.25
CA PRO A 165 -0.42 -6.50 -16.10
C PRO A 165 0.06 -5.29 -15.29
N LYS A 166 0.92 -4.46 -15.90
CA LYS A 166 1.41 -3.22 -15.26
C LYS A 166 0.26 -2.44 -14.63
N LEU A 167 0.44 -2.01 -13.38
CA LEU A 167 -0.54 -1.24 -12.61
C LEU A 167 -0.67 0.18 -13.17
N LYS A 168 -1.48 0.34 -14.22
CA LYS A 168 -1.74 1.61 -14.90
C LYS A 168 -3.16 1.66 -15.46
N GLN A 169 -3.67 2.88 -15.68
CA GLN A 169 -5.03 3.12 -16.15
C GLN A 169 -5.37 2.33 -17.42
N GLY A 170 -4.44 2.27 -18.38
CA GLY A 170 -4.64 1.56 -19.65
C GLY A 170 -4.84 0.04 -19.52
N ASN A 171 -4.61 -0.54 -18.34
CA ASN A 171 -4.80 -1.97 -18.07
C ASN A 171 -6.04 -2.27 -17.21
N LEU A 172 -6.90 -1.27 -16.91
CA LEU A 172 -8.07 -1.44 -16.04
C LEU A 172 -8.94 -2.64 -16.44
N LEU A 173 -9.35 -2.73 -17.71
CA LEU A 173 -10.20 -3.83 -18.20
C LEU A 173 -9.55 -5.22 -18.05
N LYS A 174 -8.24 -5.31 -18.25
CA LYS A 174 -7.52 -6.58 -18.09
C LYS A 174 -7.44 -6.97 -16.62
N LEU A 175 -7.13 -6.00 -15.75
CA LEU A 175 -7.03 -6.23 -14.31
C LEU A 175 -8.39 -6.57 -13.70
N THR A 176 -9.47 -5.87 -14.07
CA THR A 176 -10.82 -6.20 -13.57
C THR A 176 -11.24 -7.60 -13.98
N GLY A 177 -10.95 -8.01 -15.22
CA GLY A 177 -11.17 -9.39 -15.68
C GLY A 177 -10.42 -10.43 -14.84
N LEU A 178 -9.12 -10.21 -14.59
CA LEU A 178 -8.29 -11.14 -13.79
C LEU A 178 -8.72 -11.26 -12.33
N PHE A 179 -9.35 -10.22 -11.76
CA PHE A 179 -9.88 -10.26 -10.40
C PHE A 179 -11.38 -10.57 -10.33
N GLY A 180 -12.03 -10.84 -11.46
CA GLY A 180 -13.48 -11.08 -11.52
C GLY A 180 -14.32 -9.88 -11.05
N VAL A 181 -13.78 -8.66 -11.15
CA VAL A 181 -14.44 -7.44 -10.71
C VAL A 181 -15.50 -7.04 -11.73
N GLN A 182 -16.73 -6.88 -11.25
CA GLN A 182 -17.87 -6.54 -12.11
C GLN A 182 -17.83 -5.07 -12.53
N LYS A 183 -18.24 -4.82 -13.78
CA LYS A 183 -18.38 -3.47 -14.34
C LYS A 183 -19.44 -2.67 -13.57
N GLY A 184 -19.14 -1.42 -13.25
CA GLY A 184 -19.99 -0.52 -12.49
C GLY A 184 -19.99 -0.78 -10.98
N SER A 185 -19.23 -1.77 -10.49
CA SER A 185 -19.08 -2.01 -9.06
C SER A 185 -18.26 -0.91 -8.38
N SER A 186 -18.44 -0.76 -7.07
CA SER A 186 -17.59 0.13 -6.27
C SER A 186 -16.11 -0.25 -6.37
N MET A 187 -15.79 -1.55 -6.45
CA MET A 187 -14.41 -2.01 -6.61
C MET A 187 -13.81 -1.63 -7.96
N GLU A 188 -14.58 -1.63 -9.06
CA GLU A 188 -14.07 -1.13 -10.35
C GLU A 188 -13.69 0.35 -10.27
N LEU A 189 -14.50 1.17 -9.61
CA LEU A 189 -14.20 2.58 -9.39
C LEU A 189 -12.93 2.77 -8.53
N GLU A 190 -12.75 1.94 -7.50
CA GLU A 190 -11.53 1.98 -6.68
C GLU A 190 -10.30 1.56 -7.48
N MET A 191 -10.40 0.53 -8.31
CA MET A 191 -9.34 0.15 -9.23
C MET A 191 -9.03 1.27 -10.22
N GLU A 192 -10.04 1.95 -10.76
CA GLU A 192 -9.86 3.10 -11.65
C GLU A 192 -9.03 4.21 -10.96
N ASN A 193 -9.43 4.59 -9.75
CA ASN A 193 -8.71 5.62 -8.97
C ASN A 193 -7.27 5.19 -8.63
N THR A 194 -7.10 3.97 -8.13
CA THR A 194 -5.78 3.43 -7.76
C THR A 194 -4.87 3.35 -8.99
N LEU A 195 -5.35 2.88 -10.14
CA LEU A 195 -4.54 2.76 -11.35
C LEU A 195 -4.23 4.12 -11.99
N ALA A 196 -5.12 5.10 -11.88
CA ALA A 196 -4.84 6.48 -12.26
C ALA A 196 -3.70 7.04 -11.39
N HIS A 197 -3.75 6.83 -10.07
CA HIS A 197 -2.68 7.20 -9.15
C HIS A 197 -1.35 6.52 -9.51
N CYS A 198 -1.36 5.22 -9.76
CA CYS A 198 -0.15 4.47 -10.14
C CYS A 198 0.44 4.91 -11.49
N SER A 199 -0.37 5.55 -12.33
CA SER A 199 0.07 6.11 -13.62
C SER A 199 0.69 7.49 -13.51
N TYR A 200 0.52 8.17 -12.36
CA TYR A 200 1.08 9.49 -12.12
C TYR A 200 2.61 9.44 -12.12
N LYS A 201 3.21 10.38 -12.83
CA LYS A 201 4.65 10.57 -12.87
C LYS A 201 4.97 11.94 -12.29
N SER A 202 6.01 11.99 -11.48
CA SER A 202 6.58 13.22 -10.95
C SER A 202 8.04 13.29 -11.35
N GLU A 203 8.52 14.49 -11.66
CA GLU A 203 9.94 14.75 -11.88
C GLU A 203 10.67 15.04 -10.56
N HIS A 204 9.93 15.22 -9.46
CA HIS A 204 10.45 15.67 -8.16
C HIS A 204 10.59 14.56 -7.12
N GLU A 205 10.02 13.38 -7.38
CA GLU A 205 10.01 12.24 -6.48
C GLU A 205 10.04 10.94 -7.29
N ILE A 206 10.56 9.88 -6.68
CA ILE A 206 10.53 8.55 -7.28
C ILE A 206 9.32 7.82 -6.72
N ARG A 207 8.48 7.22 -7.58
CA ARG A 207 7.25 6.54 -7.18
C ARG A 207 7.16 5.14 -7.77
N ALA A 208 6.49 4.24 -7.07
CA ALA A 208 6.09 2.93 -7.58
C ALA A 208 4.83 2.44 -6.87
N CYS A 209 3.90 1.86 -7.62
CA CYS A 209 2.87 1.01 -7.02
C CYS A 209 3.34 -0.44 -7.02
N VAL A 210 3.15 -1.12 -5.89
CA VAL A 210 3.59 -2.50 -5.68
C VAL A 210 2.49 -3.31 -5.00
N THR A 211 2.39 -4.60 -5.35
CA THR A 211 1.40 -5.53 -4.77
C THR A 211 2.03 -6.65 -3.96
N SER A 212 3.37 -6.69 -3.87
CA SER A 212 4.12 -7.62 -3.03
C SER A 212 5.03 -6.87 -2.05
N GLY A 213 5.40 -7.51 -0.95
CA GLY A 213 6.29 -6.92 0.04
C GLY A 213 7.74 -6.87 -0.47
N GLU A 214 8.14 -7.83 -1.30
CA GLU A 214 9.44 -7.92 -1.92
C GLU A 214 9.67 -6.78 -2.92
N ASP A 215 8.66 -6.46 -3.74
CA ASP A 215 8.73 -5.31 -4.65
C ASP A 215 8.76 -3.98 -3.87
N MET A 216 8.07 -3.91 -2.72
CA MET A 216 8.15 -2.76 -1.80
C MET A 216 9.58 -2.58 -1.28
N VAL A 217 10.18 -3.63 -0.72
CA VAL A 217 11.57 -3.58 -0.22
C VAL A 217 12.54 -3.23 -1.34
N SER A 218 12.37 -3.83 -2.53
CA SER A 218 13.21 -3.56 -3.70
C SER A 218 13.13 -2.09 -4.14
N PHE A 219 11.95 -1.48 -4.10
CA PHE A 219 11.78 -0.05 -4.37
C PHE A 219 12.54 0.79 -3.34
N ILE A 220 12.35 0.50 -2.06
CA ILE A 220 12.94 1.26 -0.95
C ILE A 220 14.46 1.18 -0.99
N THR A 221 15.04 -0.01 -1.11
CA THR A 221 16.48 -0.21 -1.12
C THR A 221 17.14 0.37 -2.36
N LYS A 222 16.47 0.31 -3.51
CA LYS A 222 16.94 0.99 -4.73
C LYS A 222 16.95 2.51 -4.59
N ALA A 223 15.97 3.10 -3.90
CA ALA A 223 15.85 4.54 -3.75
C ALA A 223 16.81 5.11 -2.68
N MET A 224 17.02 4.37 -1.58
CA MET A 224 17.65 4.91 -0.36
C MET A 224 18.78 4.05 0.21
N GLY A 225 19.06 2.87 -0.36
CA GLY A 225 20.00 1.91 0.21
C GLY A 225 19.37 1.08 1.34
N SER A 226 20.19 0.26 2.00
CA SER A 226 19.75 -0.73 3.00
C SER A 226 19.91 -0.30 4.46
N LYS A 227 20.56 0.85 4.73
CA LYS A 227 20.65 1.43 6.07
C LYS A 227 19.42 2.29 6.30
N LEU A 228 18.41 1.72 6.95
CA LEU A 228 17.10 2.36 7.09
C LEU A 228 16.57 2.24 8.52
N THR A 229 15.69 3.16 8.88
CA THR A 229 14.81 3.05 10.05
C THR A 229 13.36 3.05 9.58
N VAL A 230 12.55 2.16 10.14
CA VAL A 230 11.14 1.98 9.75
C VAL A 230 10.22 2.52 10.84
N TYR A 231 9.24 3.32 10.42
CA TYR A 231 8.20 3.86 11.27
C TYR A 231 6.83 3.44 10.74
N SER A 232 5.90 3.18 11.64
CA SER A 232 4.50 2.92 11.33
C SER A 232 3.61 3.57 12.38
N THR A 233 2.36 3.82 12.02
CA THR A 233 1.39 4.32 13.00
C THR A 233 0.79 3.14 13.78
N PRO A 234 0.85 3.14 15.13
CA PRO A 234 0.26 2.09 15.93
C PRO A 234 -1.27 2.10 15.83
N LEU A 235 -1.87 0.92 16.02
CA LEU A 235 -3.30 0.73 16.19
C LEU A 235 -3.76 1.38 17.49
N SER A 236 -4.15 2.65 17.43
CA SER A 236 -4.71 3.38 18.57
C SER A 236 -5.79 4.33 18.06
N VAL A 237 -7.04 4.06 18.44
CA VAL A 237 -8.15 4.98 18.22
C VAL A 237 -8.09 6.01 19.33
N MET A 238 -7.69 7.22 18.97
CA MET A 238 -7.68 8.37 19.85
C MET A 238 -8.33 9.51 19.09
N GLU A 239 -9.46 10.02 19.59
CA GLU A 239 -10.19 11.11 18.95
C GLU A 239 -9.66 12.49 19.39
N SER A 240 -9.21 12.58 20.64
CA SER A 240 -8.66 13.80 21.23
C SER A 240 -7.38 13.50 21.99
N ALA A 241 -6.35 14.32 21.77
CA ALA A 241 -5.06 14.17 22.42
C ALA A 241 -4.38 15.50 22.68
N THR A 242 -3.49 15.53 23.67
CA THR A 242 -2.54 16.63 23.86
C THR A 242 -1.15 16.19 23.41
N VAL A 243 -0.48 17.05 22.66
CA VAL A 243 0.93 16.84 22.28
C VAL A 243 1.80 16.97 23.52
N VAL A 244 2.54 15.91 23.85
CA VAL A 244 3.46 15.91 25.00
C VAL A 244 4.92 16.06 24.59
N ASP A 245 5.29 15.57 23.40
CA ASP A 245 6.65 15.66 22.88
C ASP A 245 6.65 15.58 21.34
N ILE A 246 7.67 16.18 20.72
CA ILE A 246 7.88 16.18 19.26
C ILE A 246 9.36 15.94 18.99
N VAL A 247 9.68 14.81 18.38
CA VAL A 247 11.04 14.47 17.97
C VAL A 247 11.14 14.52 16.45
N LYS A 248 11.99 15.39 15.90
CA LYS A 248 12.29 15.41 14.47
C LYS A 248 13.27 14.28 14.14
N VAL A 249 12.81 13.29 13.39
CA VAL A 249 13.61 12.10 13.02
C VAL A 249 14.21 12.19 11.62
N ALA A 250 13.61 12.99 10.73
CA ALA A 250 14.18 13.33 9.43
C ALA A 250 13.99 14.81 9.09
N SER A 251 15.01 15.43 8.49
CA SER A 251 15.02 16.82 8.03
C SER A 251 15.23 16.88 6.53
N ARG A 252 14.95 18.04 5.90
CA ARG A 252 15.21 18.29 4.48
C ARG A 252 16.64 17.88 4.10
N GLY A 253 16.77 17.19 2.98
CA GLY A 253 18.04 16.63 2.47
C GLY A 253 18.24 15.16 2.85
N ARG A 254 17.55 14.64 3.87
CA ARG A 254 17.53 13.22 4.20
C ARG A 254 16.44 12.53 3.38
N LYS A 255 16.73 11.37 2.79
CA LYS A 255 15.72 10.64 2.02
C LYS A 255 14.69 10.01 2.95
N VAL A 256 13.43 10.25 2.62
CA VAL A 256 12.28 9.64 3.28
C VAL A 256 11.42 9.00 2.20
N ALA A 257 11.16 7.70 2.35
CA ALA A 257 10.19 7.00 1.53
C ALA A 257 8.97 6.61 2.35
N SER A 258 7.83 6.68 1.70
CA SER A 258 6.51 6.50 2.28
C SER A 258 5.77 5.50 1.40
N CYS A 259 5.15 4.48 2.00
CA CYS A 259 4.33 3.49 1.31
C CYS A 259 2.93 3.52 1.90
N HIS A 260 1.98 4.00 1.09
CA HIS A 260 0.57 4.15 1.44
C HIS A 260 -0.22 2.97 0.93
N ASN A 261 -0.99 2.33 1.82
CA ASN A 261 -1.88 1.25 1.43
C ASN A 261 -3.07 1.81 0.64
N MET A 262 -3.31 1.25 -0.54
CA MET A 262 -4.39 1.62 -1.45
C MET A 262 -5.37 0.46 -1.58
N LYS A 263 -6.65 0.80 -1.78
CA LYS A 263 -7.67 -0.21 -2.04
C LYS A 263 -7.53 -0.75 -3.46
N PHE A 264 -7.35 -2.05 -3.56
CA PHE A 264 -7.30 -2.83 -4.79
C PHE A 264 -7.84 -4.24 -4.47
N PRO A 265 -8.11 -5.12 -5.46
CA PRO A 265 -8.53 -6.50 -5.16
C PRO A 265 -7.55 -7.33 -4.31
N SER A 266 -6.32 -6.86 -4.14
CA SER A 266 -5.35 -7.28 -3.13
C SER A 266 -4.86 -6.04 -2.37
N LEU A 267 -4.01 -6.21 -1.35
CA LEU A 267 -3.29 -5.07 -0.82
C LEU A 267 -2.32 -4.53 -1.88
N LEU A 268 -2.34 -3.21 -2.08
CA LEU A 268 -1.43 -2.49 -2.96
C LEU A 268 -0.80 -1.36 -2.15
N PHE A 269 0.50 -1.15 -2.28
CA PHE A 269 1.18 0.02 -1.76
C PHE A 269 1.51 1.00 -2.88
N SER A 270 1.11 2.26 -2.73
CA SER A 270 1.69 3.37 -3.47
C SER A 270 2.87 3.90 -2.67
N CYS A 271 4.07 3.60 -3.16
CA CYS A 271 5.31 4.04 -2.55
C CYS A 271 5.87 5.26 -3.30
N HIS A 272 6.42 6.21 -2.54
CA HIS A 272 7.16 7.33 -3.09
C HIS A 272 8.30 7.74 -2.16
N MET A 273 9.34 8.35 -2.73
CA MET A 273 10.50 8.86 -1.99
C MET A 273 10.75 10.32 -2.36
N SER A 274 10.89 11.14 -1.32
CA SER A 274 11.25 12.56 -1.43
C SER A 274 12.39 12.91 -0.48
N ALA A 275 13.26 13.82 -0.92
CA ALA A 275 14.31 14.43 -0.09
C ALA A 275 13.88 15.80 0.49
N THR A 276 12.67 16.28 0.17
CA THR A 276 12.14 17.54 0.69
C THR A 276 11.16 17.34 1.86
N SER A 277 10.89 16.09 2.23
CA SER A 277 10.03 15.75 3.35
C SER A 277 10.76 15.81 4.70
N GLU A 278 10.04 16.19 5.73
CA GLU A 278 10.47 16.08 7.13
C GLU A 278 9.57 15.06 7.86
N LEU A 279 10.16 14.26 8.75
CA LEU A 279 9.42 13.29 9.55
C LEU A 279 9.59 13.62 11.03
N MET A 280 8.48 13.61 11.76
CA MET A 280 8.44 13.81 13.20
C MET A 280 7.72 12.64 13.87
N GLN A 281 8.24 12.21 15.01
CA GLN A 281 7.52 11.39 15.97
C GLN A 281 6.84 12.30 16.99
N VAL A 282 5.53 12.22 17.07
CA VAL A 282 4.72 13.05 17.97
C VAL A 282 4.15 12.16 19.05
N SER A 283 4.55 12.42 20.30
CA SER A 283 3.97 11.75 21.46
C SER A 283 2.69 12.47 21.85
N LEU A 284 1.62 11.69 21.96
CA LEU A 284 0.25 12.15 22.15
C LEU A 284 -0.32 11.47 23.38
N LYS A 285 -0.88 12.28 24.29
CA LYS A 285 -1.56 11.80 25.49
C LYS A 285 -3.07 11.98 25.36
N SER A 286 -3.82 10.89 25.44
CA SER A 286 -5.28 10.92 25.47
C SER A 286 -5.83 11.43 26.79
N THR A 287 -7.11 11.76 26.77
CA THR A 287 -7.87 12.19 27.95
C THR A 287 -7.91 11.13 29.06
N ASP A 288 -7.85 9.85 28.71
CA ASP A 288 -7.80 8.71 29.66
C ASP A 288 -6.38 8.44 30.21
N GLY A 289 -5.37 9.22 29.79
CA GLY A 289 -4.01 9.14 30.29
C GLY A 289 -3.08 8.20 29.51
N HIS A 290 -3.57 7.45 28.52
CA HIS A 290 -2.71 6.66 27.64
C HIS A 290 -1.82 7.57 26.78
N THR A 291 -0.59 7.14 26.55
CA THR A 291 0.36 7.84 25.67
C THR A 291 0.72 6.95 24.50
N THR A 292 0.67 7.51 23.29
CA THR A 292 1.07 6.84 22.06
C THR A 292 1.91 7.78 21.20
N THR A 293 2.81 7.23 20.39
CA THR A 293 3.63 8.01 19.47
C THR A 293 3.15 7.78 18.05
N ARG A 294 2.84 8.86 17.33
CA ARG A 294 2.41 8.82 15.93
C ARG A 294 3.40 9.54 15.02
N PRO A 295 3.78 8.97 13.87
CA PRO A 295 4.54 9.70 12.87
C PRO A 295 3.66 10.74 12.17
N ALA A 296 4.23 11.93 11.96
CA ALA A 296 3.70 12.97 11.10
C ALA A 296 4.77 13.33 10.06
N ILE A 297 4.38 13.30 8.79
CA ILE A 297 5.25 13.69 7.68
C ILE A 297 4.84 15.08 7.19
N CYS A 298 5.82 15.91 6.87
CA CYS A 298 5.63 17.24 6.29
C CYS A 298 6.31 17.33 4.95
N HIS A 299 5.58 17.79 3.94
CA HIS A 299 6.08 18.13 2.63
C HIS A 299 6.42 19.62 2.61
N MET A 300 7.72 19.92 2.58
CA MET A 300 8.21 21.30 2.70
C MET A 300 8.22 22.04 1.36
N ASP A 301 8.13 21.31 0.26
CA ASP A 301 7.93 21.86 -1.08
C ASP A 301 6.71 21.18 -1.70
N THR A 302 5.66 21.95 -1.90
CA THR A 302 4.38 21.52 -2.49
C THR A 302 4.15 22.13 -3.86
N SER A 303 5.16 22.76 -4.47
CA SER A 303 5.04 23.46 -5.75
C SER A 303 4.60 22.56 -6.91
N TYR A 304 4.95 21.28 -6.85
CA TYR A 304 4.63 20.27 -7.85
C TYR A 304 3.34 19.50 -7.55
N TRP A 305 2.67 19.79 -6.42
CA TRP A 305 1.42 19.13 -6.08
C TRP A 305 0.30 19.60 -7.00
N ASN A 306 -0.66 18.71 -7.24
CA ASN A 306 -1.86 19.05 -7.97
C ASN A 306 -2.58 20.24 -7.31
N PRO A 307 -2.85 21.35 -8.02
CA PRO A 307 -3.56 22.50 -7.43
C PRO A 307 -4.94 22.16 -6.84
N SER A 308 -5.56 21.07 -7.31
CA SER A 308 -6.84 20.56 -6.79
C SER A 308 -6.69 19.63 -5.57
N HIS A 309 -5.48 19.43 -5.06
CA HIS A 309 -5.22 18.58 -3.89
C HIS A 309 -5.99 19.10 -2.66
N ILE A 310 -6.64 18.21 -1.91
CA ILE A 310 -7.55 18.63 -0.84
C ILE A 310 -6.86 19.43 0.27
N ALA A 311 -5.60 19.15 0.56
CA ALA A 311 -4.80 19.90 1.53
C ALA A 311 -4.80 21.41 1.24
N PHE A 312 -4.77 21.82 -0.03
CA PHE A 312 -4.84 23.23 -0.41
C PHE A 312 -6.19 23.84 -0.07
N GLN A 313 -7.27 23.08 -0.21
CA GLN A 313 -8.61 23.52 0.16
C GLN A 313 -8.78 23.65 1.68
N VAL A 314 -8.34 22.65 2.46
CA VAL A 314 -8.54 22.64 3.92
C VAL A 314 -7.56 23.54 4.67
N LEU A 315 -6.36 23.77 4.13
CA LEU A 315 -5.35 24.66 4.72
C LEU A 315 -5.39 26.08 4.13
N ASN A 316 -6.25 26.32 3.15
CA ASN A 316 -6.31 27.58 2.40
C ASN A 316 -4.92 28.01 1.87
N LEU A 317 -4.26 27.08 1.17
CA LEU A 317 -2.93 27.24 0.59
C LEU A 317 -2.98 27.02 -0.93
N GLU A 318 -1.94 27.45 -1.63
CA GLU A 318 -1.71 27.14 -3.03
C GLU A 318 -0.39 26.36 -3.18
N PRO A 319 -0.19 25.62 -4.29
CA PRO A 319 1.07 24.96 -4.59
C PRO A 319 2.28 25.88 -4.40
N GLY A 320 3.24 25.44 -3.58
CA GLY A 320 4.50 26.16 -3.33
C GLY A 320 4.37 27.39 -2.43
N LYS A 321 3.18 27.70 -1.91
CA LYS A 321 2.96 28.82 -0.97
C LYS A 321 3.03 28.41 0.50
N GLY A 322 3.23 27.13 0.79
CA GLY A 322 3.39 26.63 2.15
C GLY A 322 3.73 25.15 2.21
N SER A 323 4.08 24.71 3.42
CA SER A 323 4.31 23.31 3.75
C SER A 323 3.02 22.64 4.21
N VAL A 324 2.84 21.38 3.83
CA VAL A 324 1.69 20.57 4.24
C VAL A 324 2.19 19.39 5.05
N CYS A 325 1.69 19.25 6.29
CA CYS A 325 1.91 18.05 7.09
C CYS A 325 0.66 17.19 7.11
N HIS A 326 0.85 15.89 7.34
CA HIS A 326 -0.26 15.00 7.62
C HIS A 326 0.13 13.83 8.53
N TRP A 327 -0.89 13.28 9.19
CA TRP A 327 -0.77 12.02 9.91
C TRP A 327 -0.69 10.85 8.95
N PHE A 328 0.08 9.83 9.31
CA PHE A 328 0.19 8.60 8.53
C PHE A 328 -0.97 7.64 8.83
N PRO A 329 -1.68 7.10 7.82
CA PRO A 329 -2.73 6.10 8.01
C PRO A 329 -2.22 4.82 8.68
N GLU A 330 -3.16 4.04 9.21
CA GLU A 330 -2.86 2.68 9.70
C GLU A 330 -2.32 1.80 8.57
N ASN A 331 -1.34 0.93 8.87
CA ASN A 331 -0.72 0.01 7.90
C ASN A 331 -0.08 0.71 6.69
N SER A 332 0.26 1.98 6.83
CA SER A 332 1.22 2.68 5.97
C SER A 332 2.59 2.73 6.66
N PHE A 333 3.67 2.67 5.87
CA PHE A 333 5.03 2.53 6.39
C PHE A 333 5.93 3.66 5.89
N ILE A 334 6.77 4.17 6.77
CA ILE A 334 7.75 5.22 6.47
C ILE A 334 9.14 4.66 6.69
N PHE A 335 10.01 4.86 5.73
CA PHE A 335 11.41 4.46 5.74
C PHE A 335 12.27 5.71 5.69
N VAL A 336 13.22 5.82 6.60
CA VAL A 336 14.17 6.93 6.67
C VAL A 336 15.58 6.37 6.47
N GLU A 337 16.33 6.95 5.53
CA GLU A 337 17.76 6.64 5.32
C GLU A 337 18.55 6.89 6.60
N SER A 338 19.19 5.89 7.20
CA SER A 338 19.86 5.95 8.52
C SER A 338 21.21 6.65 8.52
#